data_AF-X8AR57-F1
#
_entry.id   AF-X8AR57-F1
#
_cell.length_a   1.000
_cell.length_b   1.000
_cell.length_c   1.000
_cell.angle_alpha   90.00
_cell.angle_beta   90.00
_cell.angle_gamma   90.00
#
_symmetry.space_group_name_H-M   'P 1'
#
loop_
_entity.id
_entity.type
_entity.pdbx_description
1 polymer ?
#
loop_
_entity_poly.entity_id
_entity_poly.type
_entity_poly.pdbx_seq_one_letter_code
_entity_poly.pdbx_strand_id
1 'polypeptide(L)'
;MDMTFSLAERWSETGEPAGIGGAVEFRTDVFDAASVEALIERFRRVLTALTADPTRRLSSVDLLDDAEHARLDVLGNRAVLGRPDPTPASVPEVFAAQVTRNPEAVALRCGERSWSYLEVDQAANRLAHLLAGHGARPGTCVALLMPRSAEAVVAIVAVLKTGPHTCRSNPRCRRRGSSSSSPTPRRWP
;
A
#
# COMPACT_ATOMS: atom_id res chain seq x y z
N MET A 1 -26.40 22.68 -2.90
CA MET A 1 -25.02 23.03 -3.28
C MET A 1 -24.27 23.23 -1.98
N ASP A 2 -23.13 22.58 -1.81
CA ASP A 2 -22.47 22.53 -0.50
C ASP A 2 -21.37 23.59 -0.33
N MET A 3 -20.78 24.06 -1.44
CA MET A 3 -19.83 25.17 -1.49
C MET A 3 -19.88 25.86 -2.86
N THR A 4 -19.81 27.19 -2.88
CA THR A 4 -19.81 28.04 -4.09
C THR A 4 -18.72 29.10 -4.00
N PHE A 5 -17.91 29.24 -5.05
CA PHE A 5 -16.95 30.34 -5.19
C PHE A 5 -17.52 31.38 -6.17
N SER A 6 -17.62 32.62 -5.72
CA SER A 6 -18.01 33.76 -6.55
C SER A 6 -16.83 34.70 -6.67
N LEU A 7 -16.32 34.91 -7.88
CA LEU A 7 -15.15 35.76 -8.17
C LEU A 7 -15.56 36.86 -9.15
N ALA A 8 -15.12 38.08 -8.88
CA ALA A 8 -15.36 39.23 -9.74
C ALA A 8 -14.11 40.12 -9.79
N GLU A 9 -13.89 40.73 -10.95
CA GLU A 9 -12.88 41.78 -11.09
C GLU A 9 -13.32 43.02 -10.31
N ARG A 10 -12.40 43.54 -9.49
CA ARG A 10 -12.56 44.79 -8.77
C ARG A 10 -11.98 45.90 -9.62
N TRP A 11 -12.69 47.01 -9.68
CA TRP A 11 -12.26 48.21 -10.38
C TRP A 11 -12.03 49.32 -9.36
N SER A 12 -11.01 50.15 -9.59
CA SER A 12 -10.78 51.35 -8.78
C SER A 12 -11.79 52.44 -9.13
N GLU A 13 -11.87 53.49 -8.31
CA GLU A 13 -12.68 54.69 -8.60
C GLU A 13 -12.26 55.40 -9.90
N THR A 14 -11.04 55.16 -10.37
CA THR A 14 -10.48 55.71 -11.62
C THR A 14 -10.69 54.80 -12.84
N GLY A 15 -11.37 53.66 -12.69
CA GLY A 15 -11.62 52.71 -13.77
C GLY A 15 -10.45 51.78 -14.11
N GLU A 16 -9.44 51.69 -13.23
CA GLU A 16 -8.32 50.76 -13.40
C GLU A 16 -8.62 49.40 -12.73
N PRO A 17 -8.10 48.28 -13.26
CA PRO A 17 -8.28 46.98 -12.63
C PRO A 17 -7.54 46.93 -11.28
N ALA A 18 -8.31 46.73 -10.21
CA ALA A 18 -7.86 46.68 -8.82
C ALA A 18 -7.73 45.24 -8.28
N GLY A 19 -7.64 44.26 -9.18
CA GLY A 19 -7.48 42.83 -8.87
C GLY A 19 -8.79 42.05 -8.86
N ILE A 20 -8.75 40.82 -8.37
CA ILE A 20 -9.93 39.93 -8.29
C ILE A 20 -10.34 39.79 -6.83
N GLY A 21 -11.62 40.03 -6.54
CA GLY A 21 -12.25 39.79 -5.25
C GLY A 21 -13.34 38.72 -5.35
N GLY A 22 -13.82 38.23 -4.21
CA GLY A 22 -14.85 37.22 -4.21
C GLY A 22 -15.39 36.85 -2.84
N ALA A 23 -16.36 35.95 -2.84
CA ALA A 23 -16.94 35.36 -1.65
C ALA A 23 -17.04 33.84 -1.81
N VAL A 24 -16.94 33.12 -0.69
CA VAL A 24 -17.21 31.68 -0.63
C VAL A 24 -18.42 31.47 0.24
N GLU A 25 -19.46 30.88 -0.33
CA GLU A 25 -20.65 30.47 0.39
C GLU A 25 -20.59 28.96 0.61
N PHE A 26 -20.87 28.52 1.83
CA PHE A 26 -20.80 27.11 2.18
C PHE A 26 -21.83 26.74 3.23
N ARG A 27 -22.14 25.44 3.26
CA ARG A 27 -23.03 24.84 4.24
C ARG A 27 -22.28 24.51 5.53
N THR A 28 -22.71 25.10 6.64
CA THR A 28 -22.07 24.95 7.96
C THR A 28 -22.31 23.59 8.61
N ASP A 29 -23.29 22.82 8.14
CA ASP A 29 -23.49 21.42 8.54
C ASP A 29 -22.51 20.45 7.86
N VAL A 30 -21.78 20.93 6.84
CA VAL A 30 -20.77 20.15 6.10
C VAL A 30 -19.36 20.67 6.32
N PHE A 31 -19.18 21.99 6.39
CA PHE A 31 -17.88 22.64 6.53
C PHE A 31 -17.85 23.61 7.70
N ASP A 32 -16.79 23.56 8.49
CA ASP A 32 -16.43 24.64 9.42
C ASP A 32 -15.64 25.74 8.72
N ALA A 33 -15.60 26.93 9.32
CA ALA A 33 -14.92 28.09 8.77
C ALA A 33 -13.42 27.86 8.55
N ALA A 34 -12.74 27.19 9.49
CA ALA A 34 -11.30 26.93 9.40
C ALA A 34 -10.95 26.03 8.21
N SER A 35 -11.81 25.05 7.90
CA SER A 35 -11.69 24.18 6.74
C SER A 35 -11.83 24.97 5.45
N VAL A 36 -12.81 25.88 5.37
CA VAL A 36 -13.01 26.72 4.18
C VAL A 36 -11.87 27.71 4.00
N GLU A 37 -11.36 28.32 5.07
CA GLU A 37 -10.17 29.17 5.04
C GLU A 37 -8.96 28.41 4.50
N ALA A 38 -8.73 27.17 4.95
CA ALA A 38 -7.68 26.32 4.40
C ALA A 38 -7.91 26.03 2.91
N LEU A 39 -9.13 25.71 2.47
CA LEU A 39 -9.43 25.53 1.05
C LEU A 39 -9.18 26.78 0.21
N ILE A 40 -9.53 27.97 0.72
CA ILE A 40 -9.27 29.25 0.05
C ILE A 40 -7.76 29.45 -0.12
N GLU A 41 -6.97 29.16 0.92
CA GLU A 41 -5.52 29.30 0.84
C GLU A 41 -4.90 28.30 -0.15
N ARG A 42 -5.37 27.06 -0.19
CA ARG A 42 -4.96 26.08 -1.22
C ARG A 42 -5.32 26.55 -2.62
N PHE A 43 -6.51 27.11 -2.82
CA PHE A 43 -6.94 27.67 -4.10
C PHE A 43 -6.05 28.85 -4.52
N ARG A 44 -5.68 29.73 -3.58
CA ARG A 44 -4.74 30.84 -3.82
C ARG A 44 -3.38 30.34 -4.28
N ARG A 45 -2.85 29.26 -3.70
CA ARG A 45 -1.59 28.63 -4.13
C ARG A 45 -1.66 28.11 -5.56
N VAL A 46 -2.80 27.50 -5.94
CA VAL A 46 -3.03 27.08 -7.33
C VAL A 46 -3.01 28.25 -8.30
N LEU A 47 -3.77 29.30 -8.00
CA LEU A 47 -3.80 30.49 -8.85
C LEU A 47 -2.42 31.12 -8.97
N THR A 48 -1.68 31.23 -7.87
CA THR A 48 -0.31 31.77 -7.87
C THR A 48 0.65 30.92 -8.71
N ALA A 49 0.55 29.60 -8.62
CA ALA A 49 1.41 28.68 -9.39
C ALA A 49 1.10 28.73 -10.89
N LEU A 50 -0.18 28.84 -11.28
CA LEU A 50 -0.60 28.90 -12.68
C LEU A 50 -0.32 30.26 -13.32
N THR A 51 -0.40 31.36 -12.58
CA THR A 51 -0.06 32.69 -13.10
C THR A 51 1.45 32.89 -13.24
N ALA A 52 2.25 32.25 -12.38
CA ALA A 52 3.71 32.28 -12.48
C ALA A 52 4.25 31.45 -13.67
N ASP A 53 3.63 30.30 -13.97
CA ASP A 53 3.95 29.48 -15.13
C ASP A 53 2.66 28.89 -15.76
N PRO A 54 2.10 29.55 -16.79
CA PRO A 54 0.89 29.09 -17.46
C PRO A 54 1.03 27.75 -18.18
N THR A 55 2.26 27.28 -18.44
CA THR A 55 2.52 26.00 -19.10
C THR A 55 2.64 24.84 -18.11
N ARG A 56 2.71 25.14 -16.81
CA ARG A 56 2.81 24.15 -15.74
C ARG A 56 1.58 23.26 -15.72
N ARG A 57 1.79 21.94 -15.60
CA ARG A 57 0.70 20.99 -15.42
C ARG A 57 0.02 21.20 -14.06
N LEU A 58 -1.30 21.33 -14.07
CA LEU A 58 -2.10 21.46 -12.84
C LEU A 58 -1.82 20.34 -11.83
N SER A 59 -1.62 19.10 -12.31
CA SER A 59 -1.33 17.93 -11.46
C SER A 59 0.02 17.99 -10.73
N SER A 60 0.88 18.96 -11.06
CA SER A 60 2.20 19.15 -10.43
C SER A 60 2.20 20.26 -9.38
N VAL A 61 1.08 20.95 -9.19
CA VAL A 61 0.95 22.00 -8.19
C VAL A 61 0.76 21.35 -6.83
N ASP A 62 1.66 21.68 -5.91
CA ASP A 62 1.49 21.30 -4.52
C ASP A 62 0.45 22.21 -3.86
N LEU A 63 -0.59 21.59 -3.31
CA LEU A 63 -1.70 22.30 -2.69
C LEU A 63 -1.42 22.54 -1.20
N LEU A 64 -0.66 21.64 -0.58
CA LEU A 64 -0.49 21.59 0.86
C LEU A 64 0.66 22.50 1.28
N ASP A 65 0.57 23.06 2.48
CA ASP A 65 1.70 23.77 3.08
C ASP A 65 2.59 22.84 3.88
N ASP A 66 3.70 23.40 4.33
CA ASP A 66 4.68 22.73 5.17
C ASP A 66 4.06 22.15 6.45
N ALA A 67 3.05 22.80 7.04
CA ALA A 67 2.40 22.31 8.26
C ALA A 67 1.49 21.10 7.95
N GLU A 68 0.78 21.13 6.84
CA GLU A 68 -0.03 20.02 6.34
C GLU A 68 0.84 18.84 5.93
N HIS A 69 1.95 19.08 5.23
CA HIS A 69 2.95 18.06 4.91
C HIS A 69 3.56 17.43 6.15
N ALA A 70 3.95 18.25 7.14
CA ALA A 70 4.48 17.74 8.41
C ALA A 70 3.45 16.85 9.12
N ARG A 71 2.16 17.23 9.09
CA ARG A 71 1.08 16.41 9.65
C ARG A 71 0.91 15.09 8.90
N LEU A 72 0.97 15.11 7.57
CA LEU A 72 0.91 13.90 6.75
C LEU A 72 2.13 13.00 6.95
N ASP A 73 3.31 13.56 7.14
CA ASP A 73 4.52 12.78 7.41
C ASP A 73 4.42 12.05 8.76
N VAL A 74 3.83 12.68 9.77
CA VAL A 74 3.53 12.04 11.06
C VAL A 74 2.48 10.94 10.89
N LEU A 75 1.34 11.25 10.26
CA LEU A 75 0.25 10.28 10.06
C LEU A 75 0.70 9.08 9.21
N GLY A 76 1.51 9.35 8.19
CA GLY A 76 2.06 8.35 7.27
C GLY A 76 3.24 7.57 7.86
N ASN A 77 3.60 7.78 9.13
CA ASN A 77 4.76 7.18 9.77
C ASN A 77 6.04 7.31 8.93
N ARG A 78 6.24 8.45 8.27
CA ARG A 78 7.32 8.61 7.28
C ARG A 78 8.70 8.49 7.91
N ALA A 79 8.82 8.84 9.19
CA ALA A 79 10.01 8.60 9.98
C ALA A 79 10.38 7.10 10.08
N VAL A 80 9.42 6.19 10.03
CA VAL A 80 9.67 4.73 10.01
C VAL A 80 10.16 4.30 8.64
N LEU A 81 9.53 4.80 7.57
CA LEU A 81 9.92 4.49 6.18
C LEU A 81 11.30 5.04 5.80
N GLY A 82 11.74 6.12 6.46
CA GLY A 82 13.06 6.72 6.26
C GLY A 82 14.19 6.06 7.04
N ARG A 83 13.90 5.10 7.92
CA ARG A 83 14.95 4.35 8.62
C ARG A 83 15.64 3.40 7.65
N PRO A 84 16.98 3.23 7.74
CA PRO A 84 17.64 2.18 6.98
C PRO A 84 17.00 0.84 7.32
N ASP A 85 16.61 0.10 6.29
CA ASP A 85 15.92 -1.18 6.45
C ASP A 85 16.82 -2.11 7.29
N PRO A 86 16.31 -2.74 8.37
CA PRO A 86 17.02 -3.83 9.00
C PRO A 86 17.31 -4.88 7.93
N THR A 87 18.48 -5.54 8.01
CA THR A 87 18.91 -6.55 7.03
C THR A 87 17.72 -7.43 6.63
N PRO A 88 17.33 -7.45 5.34
CA PRO A 88 16.08 -8.07 4.94
C PRO A 88 16.15 -9.55 5.25
N ALA A 89 15.38 -9.98 6.26
CA ALA A 89 15.22 -11.37 6.63
C ALA A 89 13.83 -11.82 6.22
N SER A 90 13.77 -12.92 5.49
CA SER A 90 12.53 -13.59 5.15
C SER A 90 11.86 -14.19 6.41
N VAL A 91 10.55 -14.36 6.37
CA VAL A 91 9.80 -14.98 7.48
C VAL A 91 10.40 -16.36 7.87
N PRO A 92 10.78 -17.24 6.93
CA PRO A 92 11.48 -18.49 7.27
C PRO A 92 12.82 -18.29 7.98
N GLU A 93 13.61 -17.27 7.62
CA GLU A 93 14.90 -16.99 8.27
C GLU A 93 14.72 -16.49 9.70
N VAL A 94 13.78 -15.58 9.93
CA VAL A 94 13.44 -15.10 11.28
C VAL A 94 12.88 -16.24 12.12
N PHE A 95 12.05 -17.10 11.54
CA PHE A 95 11.52 -18.28 12.21
C PHE A 95 12.63 -19.26 12.57
N ALA A 96 13.53 -19.59 11.64
CA ALA A 96 14.66 -20.48 11.90
C ALA A 96 15.59 -19.93 13.00
N ALA A 97 15.85 -18.62 13.02
CA ALA A 97 16.61 -17.99 14.09
C ALA A 97 15.93 -18.15 15.46
N GLN A 98 14.59 -18.09 15.51
CA GLN A 98 13.84 -18.33 16.73
C GLN A 98 13.88 -19.80 17.16
N VAL A 99 13.81 -20.74 16.21
CA VAL A 99 13.98 -22.19 16.48
C VAL A 99 15.36 -22.46 17.08
N THR A 100 16.42 -21.83 16.57
CA THR A 100 17.77 -21.95 17.13
C THR A 100 17.86 -21.33 18.53
N ARG A 101 17.22 -20.19 18.77
CA ARG A 101 17.27 -19.50 20.07
C ARG A 101 16.54 -20.24 21.17
N ASN A 102 15.35 -20.77 20.89
CA ASN A 102 14.54 -21.44 21.91
C ASN A 102 13.70 -22.56 21.29
N PRO A 103 14.32 -23.74 21.04
CA PRO A 103 13.68 -24.82 20.30
C PRO A 103 12.49 -25.44 21.03
N GLU A 104 12.55 -25.54 22.36
CA GLU A 104 11.53 -26.19 23.19
C GLU A 104 10.39 -25.25 23.61
N ALA A 105 10.51 -23.95 23.36
CA ALA A 105 9.42 -23.01 23.61
C ALA A 105 8.20 -23.35 22.76
N VAL A 106 7.02 -23.22 23.37
CA VAL A 106 5.74 -23.43 22.69
C VAL A 106 5.56 -22.37 21.60
N ALA A 107 5.48 -22.81 20.34
CA ALA A 107 5.22 -21.98 19.17
C ALA A 107 3.73 -21.91 18.85
N LEU A 108 3.01 -23.03 18.96
CA LEU A 108 1.58 -23.11 18.64
C LEU A 108 0.82 -23.83 19.76
N ARG A 109 -0.38 -23.34 20.05
CA ARG A 109 -1.35 -24.05 20.89
C ARG A 109 -2.65 -24.19 20.12
N CYS A 110 -3.13 -25.42 19.98
CA CYS A 110 -4.37 -25.74 19.29
C CYS A 110 -5.18 -26.69 20.18
N GLY A 111 -6.20 -26.15 20.87
CA GLY A 111 -6.91 -26.85 21.93
C GLY A 111 -5.98 -27.21 23.08
N GLU A 112 -6.02 -28.47 23.50
CA GLU A 112 -5.17 -29.02 24.58
C GLU A 112 -3.75 -29.38 24.13
N ARG A 113 -3.46 -29.32 22.83
CA ARG A 113 -2.12 -29.65 22.31
C ARG A 113 -1.27 -28.41 22.12
N SER A 114 -0.02 -28.50 22.56
CA SER A 114 1.04 -27.52 22.32
C SER A 114 2.09 -28.11 21.39
N TRP A 115 2.63 -27.28 20.50
CA TRP A 115 3.75 -27.62 19.62
C TRP A 115 4.89 -26.65 19.89
N SER A 116 6.09 -27.17 20.05
CA SER A 116 7.32 -26.40 20.17
C SER A 116 7.78 -25.82 18.84
N TYR A 117 8.66 -24.81 18.88
CA TYR A 117 9.29 -24.27 17.68
C TYR A 117 10.00 -25.35 16.86
N LEU A 118 10.70 -26.28 17.53
CA LEU A 118 11.41 -27.37 16.86
C LEU A 118 10.47 -28.34 16.15
N GLU A 119 9.36 -28.74 16.78
CA GLU A 119 8.39 -29.66 16.18
C GLU A 119 7.72 -29.06 14.95
N VAL A 120 7.35 -27.77 15.03
CA VAL A 120 6.79 -27.03 13.89
C VAL A 120 7.83 -26.93 12.77
N ASP A 121 9.08 -26.61 13.10
CA ASP A 121 10.16 -26.49 12.12
C ASP A 121 10.38 -27.78 11.35
N GLN A 122 10.51 -28.90 12.06
CA GLN A 122 10.73 -30.22 11.49
C GLN A 122 9.56 -30.68 10.62
N ALA A 123 8.32 -30.49 11.10
CA ALA A 123 7.13 -30.84 10.33
C ALA A 123 7.02 -29.99 9.06
N ALA A 124 7.30 -28.68 9.17
CA ALA A 124 7.29 -27.77 8.03
C ALA A 124 8.41 -28.09 7.02
N ASN A 125 9.61 -28.48 7.47
CA ASN A 125 10.71 -28.88 6.59
C ASN A 125 10.35 -30.13 5.78
N ARG A 126 9.78 -31.16 6.43
CA ARG A 126 9.32 -32.37 5.73
C ARG A 126 8.28 -32.04 4.67
N LEU A 127 7.30 -31.22 5.01
CA LEU A 127 6.26 -30.82 4.07
C LEU A 127 6.82 -29.93 2.94
N ALA A 128 7.77 -29.03 3.23
CA ALA A 128 8.42 -28.20 2.21
C ALA A 128 9.17 -29.07 1.18
N HIS A 129 9.88 -30.10 1.62
CA HIS A 129 10.54 -31.04 0.70
C HIS A 129 9.54 -31.83 -0.14
N LEU A 130 8.42 -32.26 0.43
CA LEU A 130 7.34 -32.91 -0.32
C LEU A 130 6.76 -31.97 -1.38
N LEU A 131 6.45 -30.72 -1.01
CA LEU A 131 5.94 -29.71 -1.93
C LEU A 131 6.93 -29.41 -3.06
N ALA A 132 8.23 -29.30 -2.74
CA ALA A 132 9.27 -29.14 -3.74
C ALA A 132 9.34 -30.33 -4.72
N GLY A 133 9.18 -31.56 -4.21
CA GLY A 133 9.06 -32.77 -5.03
C GLY A 133 7.84 -32.76 -5.96
N HIS A 134 6.77 -32.05 -5.59
CA HIS A 134 5.56 -31.86 -6.41
C HIS A 134 5.61 -30.59 -7.29
N GLY A 135 6.76 -29.95 -7.42
CA GLY A 135 6.98 -28.81 -8.32
C GLY A 135 6.74 -27.42 -7.70
N ALA A 136 6.55 -27.32 -6.38
CA ALA A 136 6.57 -26.03 -5.69
C ALA A 136 7.96 -25.42 -5.80
N ARG A 137 8.04 -24.18 -6.28
CA ARG A 137 9.29 -23.45 -6.50
C ARG A 137 9.10 -21.98 -6.17
N PRO A 138 10.19 -21.21 -5.97
CA PRO A 138 10.07 -19.77 -5.79
C PRO A 138 9.20 -19.12 -6.88
N GLY A 139 8.21 -18.34 -6.46
CA GLY A 139 7.25 -17.68 -7.35
C GLY A 139 6.03 -18.51 -7.77
N THR A 140 5.88 -19.76 -7.30
CA THR A 140 4.61 -20.50 -7.46
C THR A 140 3.64 -20.21 -6.34
N CYS A 141 2.35 -20.11 -6.67
CA CYS A 141 1.28 -20.07 -5.67
C CYS A 141 0.88 -21.50 -5.28
N VAL A 142 0.87 -21.78 -3.98
CA VAL A 142 0.33 -23.02 -3.40
C VAL A 142 -0.95 -22.66 -2.66
N ALA A 143 -2.08 -23.25 -3.08
CA ALA A 143 -3.37 -23.05 -2.40
C ALA A 143 -3.47 -24.01 -1.20
N LEU A 144 -3.84 -23.48 -0.04
CA LEU A 144 -4.08 -24.25 1.18
C LEU A 144 -5.58 -24.20 1.52
N LEU A 145 -6.25 -25.35 1.44
CA LEU A 145 -7.66 -25.50 1.84
C LEU A 145 -7.74 -26.43 3.04
N MET A 146 -7.66 -25.85 4.23
CA MET A 146 -7.63 -26.58 5.50
C MET A 146 -8.41 -25.82 6.57
N PRO A 147 -9.05 -26.50 7.53
CA PRO A 147 -9.62 -25.83 8.70
C PRO A 147 -8.51 -25.24 9.58
N ARG A 148 -8.88 -24.25 10.42
CA ARG A 148 -7.95 -23.63 11.37
C ARG A 148 -7.42 -24.68 12.36
N SER A 149 -6.13 -24.98 12.25
CA SER A 149 -5.44 -26.07 12.97
C SER A 149 -3.94 -25.78 13.07
N ALA A 150 -3.21 -26.53 13.91
CA ALA A 150 -1.75 -26.42 13.98
C ALA A 150 -1.11 -26.84 12.65
N GLU A 151 -1.67 -27.85 12.00
CA GLU A 151 -1.26 -28.37 10.71
C GLU A 151 -1.42 -27.33 9.60
N ALA A 152 -2.46 -26.48 9.66
CA ALA A 152 -2.61 -25.36 8.72
C ALA A 152 -1.46 -24.34 8.85
N VAL A 153 -1.00 -24.07 10.08
CA VAL A 153 0.17 -23.19 10.29
C VAL A 153 1.45 -23.85 9.81
N VAL A 154 1.64 -25.14 10.09
CA VAL A 154 2.77 -25.92 9.55
C VAL A 154 2.78 -25.87 8.02
N ALA A 155 1.63 -25.98 7.37
CA ALA A 155 1.50 -25.87 5.91
C ALA A 155 1.88 -24.47 5.39
N ILE A 156 1.46 -23.40 6.06
CA ILE A 156 1.88 -22.03 5.71
C ILE A 156 3.40 -21.88 5.83
N VAL A 157 4.00 -22.31 6.94
CA VAL A 157 5.45 -22.23 7.15
C VAL A 157 6.20 -23.08 6.11
N ALA A 158 5.70 -24.27 5.79
CA ALA A 158 6.26 -25.13 4.75
C ALA A 158 6.24 -24.45 3.37
N VAL A 159 5.11 -23.84 2.99
CA VAL A 159 5.01 -23.09 1.72
C VAL A 159 6.00 -21.93 1.69
N LEU A 160 6.14 -21.17 2.78
CA LEU A 160 7.15 -20.10 2.85
C LEU A 160 8.58 -20.64 2.71
N LYS A 161 8.87 -21.82 3.29
CA LYS A 161 10.16 -22.51 3.18
C LYS A 161 10.45 -23.11 1.81
N THR A 162 9.44 -23.39 0.98
CA THR A 162 9.67 -23.78 -0.42
C THR A 162 10.22 -22.62 -1.28
N GLY A 163 10.23 -21.40 -0.74
CA GLY A 163 10.70 -20.20 -1.41
C GLY A 163 11.86 -19.48 -0.72
N PRO A 164 13.08 -20.05 -0.70
CA PRO A 164 14.25 -19.20 -0.87
C PRO A 164 15.30 -19.81 -1.81
N HIS A 165 15.20 -19.46 -3.09
CA HIS A 165 16.36 -18.91 -3.78
C HIS A 165 15.97 -17.51 -4.20
N THR A 166 16.65 -16.52 -3.62
CA THR A 166 16.52 -15.08 -3.83
C THR A 166 16.06 -14.72 -5.24
N CYS A 167 14.77 -14.43 -5.43
CA CYS A 167 14.35 -13.59 -6.55
C CYS A 167 14.64 -12.14 -6.18
N ARG A 168 15.94 -11.82 -6.09
CA ARG A 168 16.43 -10.45 -6.07
C ARG A 168 16.13 -9.89 -7.46
N SER A 169 15.38 -8.79 -7.50
CA SER A 169 15.10 -7.96 -8.67
C SER A 169 14.49 -8.67 -9.90
N ASN A 170 13.17 -8.85 -9.94
CA ASN A 170 12.48 -8.80 -11.23
C ASN A 170 11.07 -8.17 -11.11
N PRO A 171 10.85 -6.94 -11.61
CA PRO A 171 9.54 -6.28 -11.57
C PRO A 171 8.50 -6.90 -12.53
N ARG A 172 8.83 -8.00 -13.23
CA ARG A 172 7.93 -8.64 -14.20
C ARG A 172 6.87 -9.57 -13.61
N CYS A 173 6.87 -9.86 -12.32
CA CYS A 173 5.82 -10.67 -11.67
C CYS A 173 4.53 -9.91 -11.35
N ARG A 174 4.23 -8.83 -12.09
CA ARG A 174 2.97 -8.09 -12.01
C ARG A 174 2.27 -8.05 -13.36
N ARG A 175 1.83 -9.21 -13.87
CA ARG A 175 0.71 -9.40 -14.83
C ARG A 175 0.85 -10.75 -15.54
N ARG A 176 0.12 -11.77 -15.08
CA ARG A 176 -0.52 -12.78 -15.94
C ARG A 176 -1.79 -13.26 -15.27
N GLY A 177 -2.81 -12.40 -15.32
CA GLY A 177 -4.21 -12.79 -15.19
C GLY A 177 -4.80 -12.86 -16.60
N SER A 178 -5.08 -14.09 -17.04
CA SER A 178 -6.13 -14.52 -17.97
C SER A 178 -6.57 -13.60 -19.14
N SER A 179 -6.19 -13.98 -20.36
CA SER A 179 -7.11 -14.02 -21.50
C SER A 179 -6.67 -15.09 -22.49
N SER A 180 -7.06 -16.34 -22.21
CA SER A 180 -7.09 -17.40 -23.22
C SER A 180 -8.52 -17.48 -23.76
N SER A 181 -8.74 -16.88 -24.92
CA SER A 181 -9.89 -17.23 -25.76
C SER A 181 -9.50 -17.04 -27.22
N SER A 182 -8.96 -18.10 -27.80
CA SER A 182 -9.06 -18.36 -29.23
C SER A 182 -10.09 -19.47 -29.45
N PRO A 183 -11.05 -19.27 -30.34
CA PRO A 183 -11.59 -20.38 -31.11
C PRO A 183 -11.38 -20.17 -32.62
N THR A 184 -10.83 -21.22 -33.20
CA THR A 184 -10.79 -21.72 -34.58
C THR A 184 -11.90 -21.21 -35.53
N PRO A 185 -11.62 -21.04 -36.85
CA PRO A 185 -12.61 -20.57 -37.82
C PRO A 185 -13.55 -21.69 -38.25
N ARG A 186 -14.86 -21.43 -38.28
CA ARG A 186 -15.85 -22.31 -38.96
C ARG A 186 -16.21 -21.74 -40.32
N ARG A 187 -16.07 -22.60 -41.33
CA ARG A 187 -16.61 -22.49 -42.69
C ARG A 187 -18.15 -22.59 -42.68
N TRP A 188 -18.72 -21.95 -43.69
CA TRP A 188 -20.10 -21.83 -44.19
C TRP A 188 -20.90 -23.15 -44.29
N PRO A 189 -22.24 -23.09 -44.48
CA PRO A 189 -22.81 -22.88 -45.82
C PRO A 189 -23.47 -21.51 -46.04
#